data_AF-A0A9D1E679-F1
#
_entry.id   AF-A0A9D1E679-F1
#
_cell.length_a   1.000
_cell.length_b   1.000
_cell.length_c   1.000
_cell.angle_alpha   90.00
_cell.angle_beta   90.00
_cell.angle_gamma   90.00
#
_symmetry.space_group_name_H-M   'P 1'
#
loop_
_entity.id
_entity.type
_entity.pdbx_description
1 polymer ?
#
loop_
_entity_poly.entity_id
_entity_poly.type
_entity_poly.pdbx_seq_one_letter_code
_entity_poly.pdbx_strand_id
1 'polypeptide(L)' 'MMRKVINGVVYDTANSTVDKKFTFGAYGSDCGYEETLYITGEGEYFIYTNGGKDSKYPAADIFPIEHAQVKDWIMSH' A
#
# COMPACT_ATOMS: atom_id res chain seq x y z
N MET A 1 8.50 8.30 -3.71
CA MET A 1 8.27 7.21 -4.68
C MET A 1 9.02 5.99 -4.19
N MET A 2 8.32 4.90 -3.94
CA MET A 2 8.83 3.63 -3.43
C MET A 2 8.79 2.57 -4.54
N ARG A 3 9.84 1.75 -4.63
CA ARG A 3 9.96 0.64 -5.57
C ARG A 3 10.57 -0.57 -4.86
N LYS A 4 10.00 -1.75 -5.06
CA LYS A 4 10.46 -3.01 -4.46
C LYS A 4 10.30 -4.15 -5.45
N VAL A 5 11.26 -5.07 -5.47
CA VAL A 5 11.19 -6.30 -6.28
C VAL A 5 10.92 -7.46 -5.32
N ILE A 6 9.85 -8.20 -5.55
CA ILE A 6 9.45 -9.35 -4.72
C ILE A 6 9.12 -10.50 -5.67
N ASN A 7 9.78 -11.64 -5.49
CA ASN A 7 9.62 -12.82 -6.34
C ASN A 7 9.78 -12.55 -7.85
N GLY A 8 10.62 -11.58 -8.22
CA GLY A 8 10.86 -11.19 -9.62
C GLY A 8 9.85 -10.19 -10.19
N VAL A 9 8.78 -9.85 -9.46
CA VAL A 9 7.80 -8.83 -9.85
C VAL A 9 8.25 -7.46 -9.35
N VAL A 10 8.15 -6.44 -10.21
CA VAL A 10 8.52 -5.06 -9.87
C VAL A 10 7.28 -4.29 -9.43
N TYR A 11 7.25 -3.90 -8.16
CA TYR A 11 6.21 -3.04 -7.61
C TYR A 11 6.76 -1.62 -7.47
N ASP A 12 6.16 -0.67 -8.19
CA ASP A 12 6.65 0.71 -8.25
C ASP A 12 5.49 1.70 -8.18
N THR A 13 5.42 2.45 -7.09
CA THR A 13 4.39 3.47 -6.85
C THR A 13 4.39 4.61 -7.87
N ALA A 14 5.49 4.86 -8.60
CA ALA A 14 5.56 5.89 -9.63
C ALA A 14 4.98 5.44 -10.97
N ASN A 15 5.05 4.15 -11.26
CA ASN A 15 4.63 3.55 -12.54
C ASN A 15 3.32 2.76 -12.43
N SER A 16 2.73 2.70 -11.24
CA SER A 16 1.49 1.97 -10.95
C SER A 16 0.34 2.93 -10.72
N THR A 17 -0.88 2.45 -10.94
CA THR A 17 -2.10 3.24 -10.77
C THR A 17 -2.66 3.03 -9.37
N VAL A 18 -3.09 4.09 -8.70
CA VAL A 18 -3.81 4.01 -7.43
C VAL A 18 -5.23 3.53 -7.69
N ASP A 19 -5.62 2.42 -7.05
CA ASP A 19 -6.98 1.88 -7.11
C ASP A 19 -7.82 2.39 -5.94
N LYS A 20 -7.29 2.29 -4.71
CA LYS A 20 -7.95 2.80 -3.49
C LYS A 20 -6.92 3.32 -2.50
N LYS A 21 -7.30 4.35 -1.74
CA LYS A 21 -6.49 4.88 -0.64
C LYS A 21 -7.30 4.88 0.65
N PHE A 22 -6.66 4.42 1.72
CA PHE A 22 -7.14 4.46 3.09
C PHE A 22 -6.18 5.27 3.95
N THR A 23 -6.72 6.04 4.87
CA THR A 23 -5.96 6.85 5.82
C THR A 23 -6.60 6.74 7.19
N PHE A 24 -5.79 6.49 8.20
CA PHE A 24 -6.19 6.42 9.59
C PHE A 24 -5.48 7.48 10.41
N GLY A 25 -6.25 8.19 11.25
CA GLY A 25 -5.75 9.25 12.10
C GLY A 25 -5.71 10.63 11.42
N ALA A 26 -5.18 11.60 12.14
CA ALA A 26 -5.01 12.97 11.66
C ALA A 26 -3.61 13.17 11.04
N TYR A 27 -3.50 14.17 10.16
CA TYR A 27 -2.22 14.58 9.59
C TYR A 27 -1.22 14.93 10.70
N GLY A 28 -0.02 14.34 10.65
CA GLY A 28 1.03 14.56 11.65
C GLY A 28 0.87 13.74 12.94
N SER A 29 -0.10 12.82 13.02
CA SER A 29 -0.22 11.90 14.15
C SER A 29 0.89 10.84 14.10
N ASP A 30 1.61 10.66 15.21
CA ASP A 30 2.61 9.60 15.36
C ASP A 30 2.00 8.19 15.24
N CYS A 31 0.70 8.05 15.53
CA CYS A 31 -0.05 6.79 15.39
C CYS A 31 -0.80 6.69 14.05
N GLY A 32 -0.81 7.77 13.24
CA GLY A 32 -1.50 7.80 11.97
C GLY A 32 -0.78 7.00 10.89
N TYR A 33 -1.53 6.42 9.96
CA TYR A 33 -0.98 5.68 8.84
C TYR A 33 -1.88 5.76 7.62
N GLU A 34 -1.31 5.48 6.46
CA GLU A 34 -1.99 5.37 5.18
C GLU A 34 -1.65 4.03 4.53
N GLU A 35 -2.64 3.49 3.83
CA GLU A 35 -2.51 2.31 2.99
C GLU A 35 -3.08 2.65 1.63
N THR A 36 -2.30 2.44 0.60
CA THR A 36 -2.70 2.73 -0.78
C THR A 36 -2.58 1.45 -1.58
N LEU A 37 -3.70 0.99 -2.12
CA LEU A 37 -3.77 -0.10 -3.05
C LEU A 37 -3.40 0.41 -4.44
N TYR A 38 -2.39 -0.22 -5.03
CA TYR A 38 -1.93 0.04 -6.38
C TYR A 38 -2.14 -1.20 -7.25
N ILE A 39 -2.30 -0.95 -8.55
CA ILE A 39 -2.23 -1.96 -9.60
C ILE A 39 -1.10 -1.61 -10.58
N THR A 40 -0.22 -2.57 -10.84
CA THR A 40 0.85 -2.41 -11.84
C THR A 40 0.26 -2.41 -13.26
N GLY A 41 1.04 -1.95 -14.25
CA GLY A 41 0.65 -2.05 -15.66
C GLY A 41 0.46 -3.49 -16.15
N GLU A 42 1.04 -4.47 -15.46
CA GLU A 42 0.90 -5.90 -15.73
C GLU A 42 -0.31 -6.53 -15.02
N GLY A 43 -1.03 -5.76 -14.19
CA GLY A 43 -2.25 -6.18 -13.50
C GLY A 43 -2.03 -6.73 -12.09
N GLU A 44 -0.79 -6.79 -11.59
CA GLU A 44 -0.50 -7.24 -10.22
C GLU A 44 -0.87 -6.17 -9.18
N TYR A 45 -1.56 -6.58 -8.10
CA TYR A 45 -1.93 -5.68 -7.01
C TYR A 45 -0.89 -5.67 -5.88
N PHE A 46 -0.71 -4.50 -5.27
CA PHE A 46 0.12 -4.34 -4.09
C PHE A 46 -0.34 -3.17 -3.23
N ILE A 47 -0.06 -3.26 -1.93
CA ILE A 47 -0.36 -2.23 -0.95
C ILE A 47 0.94 -1.52 -0.61
N TYR A 48 0.94 -0.21 -0.79
CA TYR A 48 1.94 0.68 -0.22
C TYR A 48 1.44 1.17 1.14
N THR A 49 2.26 1.04 2.16
CA THR A 49 1.96 1.53 3.50
C THR A 49 2.94 2.62 3.90
N ASN A 50 2.48 3.56 4.70
CA ASN A 50 3.32 4.62 5.28
C ASN A 50 2.66 5.18 6.53
N GLY A 51 3.42 5.59 7.54
CA GLY A 51 2.83 6.06 8.78
C GLY A 51 3.81 6.72 9.73
N GLY A 52 3.27 7.22 10.84
CA GLY A 52 4.04 7.78 11.92
C GLY A 52 4.79 6.70 12.72
N LYS A 53 5.75 7.14 13.53
CA LYS A 53 6.69 6.27 14.28
C LYS A 53 6.03 5.27 15.23
N ASP A 54 4.82 5.58 15.72
CA ASP A 54 4.07 4.74 16.67
C ASP A 54 2.89 4.02 15.99
N SER A 55 2.79 4.11 14.66
CA SER A 55 1.74 3.45 13.87
C SER A 55 2.09 1.98 13.58
N LYS A 56 1.13 1.24 12.99
CA LYS A 56 1.40 -0.13 12.48
C LYS A 56 2.41 -0.16 11.33
N TYR A 57 2.67 0.97 10.68
CA TYR A 57 3.60 1.12 9.57
C TYR A 57 4.58 2.27 9.84
N PRO A 58 5.55 2.08 10.74
CA PRO A 58 6.49 3.14 11.13
C PRO A 58 7.47 3.52 10.02
N ALA A 59 7.58 2.70 8.99
CA ALA A 59 8.34 2.97 7.79
C ALA A 59 7.51 2.59 6.57
N ALA A 60 7.78 3.28 5.46
CA ALA A 60 7.10 2.98 4.21
C ALA A 60 7.51 1.62 3.66
N ASP A 61 6.54 0.79 3.27
CA ASP A 61 6.81 -0.52 2.68
C ASP A 61 5.78 -0.91 1.60
N ILE A 62 6.12 -1.96 0.85
CA ILE A 62 5.28 -2.55 -0.18
C ILE A 62 5.02 -4.03 0.14
N PHE A 63 3.74 -4.40 0.08
CA PHE A 63 3.24 -5.76 0.25
C PHE A 63 2.42 -6.17 -0.98
N PRO A 64 2.78 -7.25 -1.68
CA PRO A 64 1.94 -7.78 -2.75
C PRO A 64 0.66 -8.37 -2.17
N ILE A 65 -0.45 -8.25 -2.90
CA ILE A 65 -1.73 -8.83 -2.52
C ILE A 65 -2.32 -9.57 -3.71
N GLU A 66 -2.79 -10.79 -3.46
CA GLU A 66 -3.47 -11.61 -4.47
C GLU A 66 -4.79 -10.94 -4.88
N HIS A 67 -5.15 -11.01 -6.16
CA HIS A 67 -6.41 -10.48 -6.69
C HIS A 67 -7.64 -10.91 -5.88
N ALA A 68 -7.67 -12.17 -5.45
CA ALA A 68 -8.78 -12.71 -4.66
C ALA A 68 -8.94 -12.00 -3.30
N GLN A 69 -7.85 -11.52 -2.71
CA GLN A 69 -7.83 -10.89 -1.38
C GLN A 69 -8.08 -9.37 -1.46
N VAL A 70 -7.95 -8.76 -2.65
CA VAL A 70 -8.18 -7.33 -2.85
C VAL A 70 -9.57 -6.92 -2.40
N LYS A 71 -10.59 -7.69 -2.77
CA LYS A 71 -11.98 -7.39 -2.39
C LYS A 71 -12.17 -7.39 -0.88
N ASP A 72 -11.62 -8.40 -0.20
CA ASP A 72 -11.69 -8.50 1.26
C ASP A 72 -10.94 -7.35 1.93
N TRP A 73 -9.78 -6.97 1.39
CA TRP A 73 -9.01 -5.82 1.86
C TRP A 73 -9.78 -4.51 1.70
N ILE A 74 -10.45 -4.31 0.57
CA ILE A 74 -11.29 -3.14 0.29
C ILE A 74 -12.49 -3.06 1.24
N MET A 75 -13.07 -4.21 1.62
CA MET A 75 -14.22 -4.30 2.53
C MET A 75 -13.84 -4.21 4.01
N SER A 76 -12.60 -4.54 4.37
CA SER A 76 -12.10 -4.47 5.75
C SER A 76 -11.79 -3.03 6.21
N HIS A 77 -11.89 -2.05 5.30
CA HIS A 77 -11.63 -0.63 5.51
C HIS A 77 -12.85 0.23 5.13
#